data_AF-A0A918CPD6-F1
#
_entry.id   AF-A0A918CPD6-F1
#
_cell.length_a   1.000
_cell.length_b   1.000
_cell.length_c   1.000
_cell.angle_alpha   90.00
_cell.angle_beta   90.00
_cell.angle_gamma   90.00
#
_symmetry.space_group_name_H-M   'P 1'
#
loop_
_entity.id
_entity.type
_entity.pdbx_description
1 polymer ?
#
loop_
_entity_poly.entity_id
_entity_poly.type
_entity_poly.pdbx_seq_one_letter_code
_entity_poly.pdbx_strand_id
1 'polypeptide(L)'
;MSIRTRARARLGAGLGAGAALAALSLLIAPLAAQAEEPAPADPAAVTAPADPAAAEPAPEPAPAPAEPTPEPEPAPDPATAPVDAASDESDPAAAPEPAPVPPAVVVAEPGTSAADSFAEPATEPIVTLFGATEASALLPLAVPEPGDPCYPAVCIDNGTILLAVNPTGELNTSNAAGSKAGPGDAGLDFLPTNNDATSPGCLCEGWGVADPASGVWGGANLDTEGPGGTNLVLESFTHTASTATSVVVIQDAEARPVFRVTHQYVPSTATSNLYQVNVTIENLTGETIATVKYRRVMDWDIEPTAFNEFVTIDGGSASALAYSSDDGFASPNPLAGPSSIRFEGNAVDDGPADHGALFDFAFGPLGPGASLGFVIFYGAAANEAEARAALAAVGAEAYSFGQTSSDPSGGTPNTFIFAFGNVGGAPIFPNEGEEPAAPAPAPAAAPAASVVVADLEPAAVSGDELASTGAEPAGGLLAAALLAFAGIGLVTTAALRRRRA
;
A
#
# COMPACT_ATOMS: atom_id res chain seq x y z
N MET A 1 -43.92 41.01 -43.62
CA MET A 1 -44.98 40.72 -42.63
C MET A 1 -44.59 39.42 -41.94
N SER A 2 -44.87 39.28 -40.64
CA SER A 2 -44.99 38.02 -39.91
C SER A 2 -44.87 36.72 -40.73
N ILE A 3 -44.02 35.78 -40.26
CA ILE A 3 -44.06 34.31 -40.46
C ILE A 3 -44.07 33.80 -41.92
N ARG A 4 -42.96 33.18 -42.36
CA ARG A 4 -42.82 31.73 -42.71
C ARG A 4 -41.56 31.43 -43.54
N THR A 5 -40.84 30.42 -43.05
CA THR A 5 -40.03 29.39 -43.74
C THR A 5 -38.75 29.71 -44.53
N ARG A 6 -37.70 29.04 -44.03
CA ARG A 6 -36.65 28.25 -44.70
C ARG A 6 -35.51 28.99 -45.41
N ALA A 7 -34.41 29.06 -44.68
CA ALA A 7 -33.04 29.16 -45.16
C ALA A 7 -32.57 27.84 -45.80
N ARG A 8 -31.82 27.94 -46.91
CA ARG A 8 -30.75 27.00 -47.29
C ARG A 8 -29.80 27.62 -48.31
N ALA A 9 -28.51 27.46 -47.98
CA ALA A 9 -27.34 27.29 -48.84
C ALA A 9 -27.00 28.34 -49.92
N ARG A 10 -25.81 28.96 -49.79
CA ARG A 10 -24.98 29.36 -50.93
C ARG A 10 -23.52 29.00 -50.67
N LEU A 11 -23.00 28.11 -51.52
CA LEU A 11 -21.60 28.05 -51.93
C LEU A 11 -21.24 29.35 -52.69
N GLY A 12 -19.97 29.73 -52.66
CA GLY A 12 -19.43 30.68 -53.63
C GLY A 12 -18.07 31.25 -53.23
N ALA A 13 -17.01 30.67 -53.77
CA ALA A 13 -15.62 31.12 -53.71
C ALA A 13 -15.39 32.49 -54.40
N GLY A 14 -14.30 33.16 -54.06
CA GLY A 14 -13.76 34.27 -54.86
C GLY A 14 -12.61 35.02 -54.19
N LEU A 15 -11.38 34.76 -54.65
CA LEU A 15 -10.18 35.57 -54.41
C LEU A 15 -10.31 36.98 -55.04
N GLY A 16 -9.57 37.96 -54.51
CA GLY A 16 -9.11 39.10 -55.31
C GLY A 16 -8.84 40.42 -54.59
N ALA A 17 -7.59 40.62 -54.17
CA ALA A 17 -6.75 41.82 -54.11
C ALA A 17 -7.35 43.26 -54.09
N GLY A 18 -6.80 44.11 -53.21
CA GLY A 18 -6.84 45.57 -53.38
C GLY A 18 -6.29 46.40 -52.19
N ALA A 19 -5.04 46.84 -52.32
CA ALA A 19 -4.33 48.01 -51.75
C ALA A 19 -5.12 49.08 -50.96
N ALA A 20 -4.57 49.95 -50.11
CA ALA A 20 -3.32 50.18 -49.39
C ALA A 20 -3.52 51.53 -48.66
N LEU A 21 -3.04 51.75 -47.43
CA LEU A 21 -2.50 53.05 -46.99
C LEU A 21 -1.93 52.95 -45.57
N ALA A 22 -0.76 53.57 -45.43
CA ALA A 22 0.20 53.46 -44.34
C ALA A 22 0.09 54.62 -43.33
N ALA A 23 0.64 54.41 -42.12
CA ALA A 23 1.27 55.46 -41.32
C ALA A 23 2.26 54.88 -40.28
N LEU A 24 3.53 54.92 -40.68
CA LEU A 24 4.80 55.09 -39.97
C LEU A 24 4.81 55.40 -38.45
N SER A 25 5.70 54.73 -37.69
CA SER A 25 6.48 55.33 -36.59
C SER A 25 7.75 54.53 -36.28
N LEU A 26 8.84 55.26 -36.01
CA LEU A 26 10.26 54.88 -36.08
C LEU A 26 10.85 54.20 -34.82
N LEU A 27 11.81 53.31 -35.11
CA LEU A 27 13.05 52.87 -34.43
C LEU A 27 13.63 53.73 -33.29
N ILE A 28 14.07 53.05 -32.20
CA ILE A 28 15.40 53.23 -31.55
C ILE A 28 15.83 51.89 -30.91
N ALA A 29 16.97 51.31 -31.32
CA ALA A 29 17.79 50.39 -30.52
C ALA A 29 19.27 50.52 -30.93
N PRO A 30 20.24 50.51 -29.99
CA PRO A 30 21.65 50.76 -30.28
C PRO A 30 22.48 49.50 -30.63
N LEU A 31 23.55 49.79 -31.35
CA LEU A 31 24.70 49.01 -31.84
C LEU A 31 25.63 48.57 -30.68
N ALA A 32 26.11 47.33 -30.52
CA ALA A 32 27.31 46.66 -31.07
C ALA A 32 27.55 45.41 -30.17
N ALA A 33 28.20 44.30 -30.50
CA ALA A 33 29.31 44.03 -31.41
C ALA A 33 29.27 42.57 -31.90
N GLN A 34 29.82 42.34 -33.09
CA GLN A 34 30.01 41.01 -33.68
C GLN A 34 31.37 40.42 -33.30
N ALA A 35 31.37 39.13 -33.00
CA ALA A 35 32.50 38.24 -33.24
C ALA A 35 31.97 37.06 -34.08
N GLU A 36 32.75 36.72 -35.09
CA GLU A 36 32.44 35.84 -36.21
C GLU A 36 32.82 34.39 -35.85
N GLU A 37 31.91 33.43 -36.07
CA GLU A 37 32.20 32.00 -35.96
C GLU A 37 31.57 31.25 -37.15
N PRO A 38 32.30 30.33 -37.82
CA PRO A 38 31.96 29.89 -39.17
C PRO A 38 30.90 28.78 -39.21
N ALA A 39 30.15 28.74 -40.31
CA ALA A 39 29.14 27.74 -40.59
C ALA A 39 29.72 26.32 -40.73
N PRO A 40 29.02 25.26 -40.28
CA PRO A 40 29.41 23.88 -40.53
C PRO A 40 29.16 23.48 -42.00
N ALA A 41 30.08 22.66 -42.52
CA ALA A 41 30.12 22.18 -43.90
C ALA A 41 29.14 21.02 -44.17
N ASP A 42 28.65 20.99 -45.40
CA ASP A 42 27.85 19.94 -46.04
C ASP A 42 28.62 18.60 -46.09
N PRO A 43 28.04 17.44 -45.72
CA PRO A 43 28.70 16.16 -45.92
C PRO A 43 28.60 15.71 -47.37
N ALA A 44 29.77 15.58 -47.99
CA ALA A 44 29.97 15.03 -49.33
C ALA A 44 29.54 13.56 -49.44
N ALA A 45 28.98 13.23 -50.61
CA ALA A 45 28.60 11.89 -51.02
C ALA A 45 29.76 10.88 -50.92
N VAL A 46 29.53 9.77 -50.21
CA VAL A 46 30.39 8.60 -50.21
C VAL A 46 29.72 7.48 -51.00
N THR A 47 30.50 6.90 -51.90
CA THR A 47 30.17 5.88 -52.90
C THR A 47 29.93 4.52 -52.24
N ALA A 48 28.92 3.78 -52.73
CA ALA A 48 28.56 2.45 -52.25
C ALA A 48 29.67 1.41 -52.52
N PRO A 49 29.95 0.47 -51.59
CA PRO A 49 30.75 -0.71 -51.87
C PRO A 49 29.91 -1.81 -52.52
N ALA A 50 30.59 -2.63 -53.32
CA ALA A 50 30.04 -3.67 -54.18
C ALA A 50 29.49 -4.90 -53.43
N ASP A 51 28.51 -5.51 -54.10
CA ASP A 51 27.77 -6.74 -53.82
C ASP A 51 28.68 -7.97 -53.58
N PRO A 52 28.57 -8.69 -52.43
CA PRO A 52 29.13 -10.02 -52.30
C PRO A 52 28.13 -11.08 -52.79
N ALA A 53 28.61 -11.92 -53.69
CA ALA A 53 27.91 -13.02 -54.33
C ALA A 53 27.08 -13.90 -53.37
N ALA A 54 25.92 -14.30 -53.87
CA ALA A 54 24.99 -15.25 -53.27
C ALA A 54 25.68 -16.54 -52.78
N ALA A 55 25.59 -16.78 -51.47
CA ALA A 55 25.73 -18.11 -50.90
C ALA A 55 24.35 -18.79 -50.92
N GLU A 56 24.32 -20.05 -51.35
CA GLU A 56 23.11 -20.90 -51.41
C GLU A 56 22.44 -21.03 -50.02
N PRO A 57 21.11 -21.16 -49.95
CA PRO A 57 20.42 -21.40 -48.69
C PRO A 57 20.75 -22.79 -48.15
N ALA A 58 21.07 -22.87 -46.87
CA ALA A 58 21.21 -24.13 -46.15
C ALA A 58 19.90 -24.94 -46.20
N PRO A 59 19.95 -26.29 -46.30
CA PRO A 59 18.73 -27.10 -46.31
C PRO A 59 18.04 -27.05 -44.93
N GLU A 60 16.70 -27.01 -44.95
CA GLU A 60 15.84 -27.10 -43.77
C GLU A 60 16.21 -28.29 -42.87
N PRO A 61 16.13 -28.16 -41.53
CA PRO A 61 16.26 -29.29 -40.64
C PRO A 61 15.08 -30.24 -40.84
N ALA A 62 15.37 -31.55 -40.94
CA ALA A 62 14.36 -32.59 -41.05
C ALA A 62 13.39 -32.58 -39.85
N PRO A 63 12.10 -32.93 -40.03
CA PRO A 63 11.16 -33.00 -38.93
C PRO A 63 11.57 -34.08 -37.92
N ALA A 64 11.45 -33.77 -36.63
CA ALA A 64 11.66 -34.72 -35.54
C ALA A 64 10.72 -35.93 -35.67
N PRO A 65 11.16 -37.14 -35.29
CA PRO A 65 10.28 -38.31 -35.26
C PRO A 65 9.19 -38.11 -34.19
N ALA A 66 7.95 -38.41 -34.57
CA ALA A 66 6.78 -38.35 -33.69
C ALA A 66 6.98 -39.22 -32.44
N GLU A 67 6.70 -38.65 -31.27
CA GLU A 67 6.61 -39.40 -30.01
C GLU A 67 5.46 -40.43 -30.08
N PRO A 68 5.63 -41.63 -29.50
CA PRO A 68 4.56 -42.61 -29.44
C PRO A 68 3.47 -42.15 -28.48
N THR A 69 2.23 -42.17 -28.96
CA THR A 69 1.00 -41.90 -28.21
C THR A 69 0.89 -42.84 -27.00
N PRO A 70 0.60 -42.34 -25.78
CA PRO A 70 0.33 -43.22 -24.64
C PRO A 70 -1.00 -43.97 -24.84
N GLU A 71 -0.99 -45.28 -24.58
CA GLU A 71 -2.17 -46.15 -24.51
C GLU A 71 -3.14 -45.67 -23.41
N PRO A 72 -4.47 -45.83 -23.59
CA PRO A 72 -5.44 -45.49 -22.57
C PRO A 72 -5.40 -46.49 -21.40
N GLU A 73 -5.37 -45.98 -20.18
CA GLU A 73 -5.50 -46.77 -18.95
C GLU A 73 -6.82 -47.58 -18.92
N PRO A 74 -6.83 -48.78 -18.29
CA PRO A 74 -8.01 -49.61 -18.23
C PRO A 74 -9.02 -49.08 -17.21
N ALA A 75 -10.30 -49.19 -17.56
CA ALA A 75 -11.45 -48.79 -16.75
C ALA A 75 -11.52 -49.53 -15.38
N PRO A 76 -12.02 -48.89 -14.31
CA PRO A 76 -12.35 -49.57 -13.06
C PRO A 76 -13.66 -50.36 -13.18
N ASP A 77 -13.65 -51.61 -12.73
CA ASP A 77 -14.80 -52.52 -12.64
C ASP A 77 -15.77 -52.12 -11.50
N PRO A 78 -17.08 -52.43 -11.59
CA PRO A 78 -18.10 -51.82 -10.75
C PRO A 78 -18.49 -52.64 -9.50
N ALA A 79 -18.94 -51.89 -8.50
CA ALA A 79 -19.93 -52.20 -7.47
C ALA A 79 -19.63 -53.27 -6.40
N THR A 80 -19.74 -52.83 -5.14
CA THR A 80 -20.70 -53.41 -4.17
C THR A 80 -21.02 -52.39 -3.09
N ALA A 81 -22.28 -51.94 -3.03
CA ALA A 81 -22.90 -51.46 -1.79
C ALA A 81 -23.13 -52.65 -0.84
N PRO A 82 -23.34 -52.44 0.46
CA PRO A 82 -24.74 -52.55 0.90
C PRO A 82 -25.18 -51.69 2.10
N VAL A 83 -26.49 -51.43 2.10
CA VAL A 83 -27.50 -51.32 3.17
C VAL A 83 -27.51 -50.17 4.20
N ASP A 84 -28.68 -49.52 4.19
CA ASP A 84 -29.30 -48.70 5.22
C ASP A 84 -29.41 -49.36 6.61
N ALA A 85 -29.24 -48.54 7.66
CA ALA A 85 -29.98 -48.68 8.91
C ALA A 85 -30.19 -47.29 9.53
N ALA A 86 -31.46 -46.89 9.65
CA ALA A 86 -31.91 -45.71 10.36
C ALA A 86 -32.16 -46.02 11.84
N SER A 87 -31.81 -45.10 12.75
CA SER A 87 -32.65 -44.64 13.88
C SER A 87 -31.88 -43.73 14.85
N ASP A 88 -32.36 -42.48 14.96
CA ASP A 88 -32.73 -41.74 16.19
C ASP A 88 -31.75 -41.64 17.38
N GLU A 89 -31.31 -40.41 17.71
CA GLU A 89 -31.37 -39.82 19.08
C GLU A 89 -30.92 -38.33 19.12
N SER A 90 -31.88 -37.44 19.39
CA SER A 90 -31.92 -36.31 20.34
C SER A 90 -30.70 -35.39 20.63
N ASP A 91 -30.97 -34.09 20.45
CA ASP A 91 -30.27 -32.81 20.75
C ASP A 91 -29.66 -32.64 22.17
N PRO A 92 -28.65 -31.73 22.39
CA PRO A 92 -29.04 -30.37 22.78
C PRO A 92 -28.17 -29.23 22.20
N ALA A 93 -28.86 -28.19 21.74
CA ALA A 93 -28.46 -26.79 21.60
C ALA A 93 -27.05 -26.41 22.12
N ALA A 94 -26.13 -26.18 21.18
CA ALA A 94 -24.90 -25.45 21.45
C ALA A 94 -25.23 -24.01 21.86
N ALA A 95 -24.70 -23.57 23.01
CA ALA A 95 -24.72 -22.18 23.42
C ALA A 95 -24.04 -21.30 22.36
N PRO A 96 -24.48 -20.04 22.15
CA PRO A 96 -23.80 -19.14 21.22
C PRO A 96 -22.35 -18.94 21.65
N GLU A 97 -21.42 -19.05 20.69
CA GLU A 97 -20.01 -18.72 20.88
C GLU A 97 -19.89 -17.32 21.51
N PRO A 98 -19.01 -17.13 22.51
CA PRO A 98 -18.75 -15.80 23.04
C PRO A 98 -18.18 -14.92 21.92
N ALA A 99 -18.69 -13.69 21.81
CA ALA A 99 -18.23 -12.70 20.85
C ALA A 99 -16.69 -12.56 20.90
N PRO A 100 -16.02 -12.34 19.76
CA PRO A 100 -14.57 -12.19 19.71
C PRO A 100 -14.14 -11.05 20.65
N VAL A 101 -13.20 -11.36 21.54
CA VAL A 101 -12.55 -10.39 22.42
C VAL A 101 -11.71 -9.47 21.52
N PRO A 102 -11.82 -8.12 21.64
CA PRO A 102 -11.01 -7.22 20.82
C PRO A 102 -9.52 -7.40 21.15
N PRO A 103 -8.62 -7.26 20.17
CA PRO A 103 -7.19 -7.41 20.39
C PRO A 103 -6.68 -6.37 21.39
N ALA A 104 -5.71 -6.78 22.22
CA ALA A 104 -5.11 -5.90 23.22
C ALA A 104 -4.29 -4.79 22.55
N VAL A 105 -4.59 -3.53 22.88
CA VAL A 105 -3.80 -2.36 22.48
C VAL A 105 -2.55 -2.30 23.36
N VAL A 106 -1.36 -2.40 22.75
CA VAL A 106 -0.08 -2.22 23.45
C VAL A 106 0.56 -0.94 22.94
N VAL A 107 0.75 0.03 23.84
CA VAL A 107 1.52 1.25 23.57
C VAL A 107 2.96 0.96 23.93
N ALA A 108 3.87 1.00 22.94
CA ALA A 108 5.30 0.85 23.20
C ALA A 108 5.85 2.07 23.99
N GLU A 109 6.70 1.81 24.97
CA GLU A 109 7.36 2.87 25.75
C GLU A 109 8.30 3.69 24.82
N PRO A 110 8.42 5.01 25.02
CA PRO A 110 9.28 5.86 24.19
C PRO A 110 10.74 5.37 24.24
N GLY A 111 11.29 5.04 23.07
CA GLY A 111 12.66 4.52 22.91
C GLY A 111 12.78 2.99 22.79
N THR A 112 11.67 2.27 22.79
CA THR A 112 11.65 0.83 22.50
C THR A 112 12.02 0.61 21.02
N SER A 113 13.06 -0.18 20.75
CA SER A 113 13.42 -0.52 19.37
C SER A 113 12.42 -1.53 18.79
N ALA A 114 12.39 -1.65 17.46
CA ALA A 114 11.73 -2.74 16.76
C ALA A 114 12.06 -4.09 17.43
N ALA A 115 13.35 -4.40 17.59
CA ALA A 115 13.82 -5.64 18.21
C ALA A 115 13.27 -5.86 19.63
N ASP A 116 13.13 -4.80 20.45
CA ASP A 116 12.59 -4.90 21.82
C ASP A 116 11.06 -5.11 21.85
N SER A 117 10.37 -4.70 20.78
CA SER A 117 8.91 -4.91 20.61
C SER A 117 8.59 -6.26 19.98
N PHE A 118 9.59 -6.94 19.40
CA PHE A 118 9.49 -8.18 18.63
C PHE A 118 10.05 -9.41 19.37
N ALA A 119 10.36 -9.30 20.66
CA ALA A 119 10.96 -10.38 21.46
C ALA A 119 9.97 -11.45 21.95
N GLU A 120 8.65 -11.23 21.82
CA GLU A 120 7.62 -12.20 22.23
C GLU A 120 6.72 -12.58 21.04
N PRO A 121 6.45 -13.88 20.80
CA PRO A 121 5.61 -14.32 19.69
C PRO A 121 4.15 -13.92 19.91
N ALA A 122 3.63 -13.08 19.01
CA ALA A 122 2.23 -12.66 19.01
C ALA A 122 1.32 -13.78 18.48
N THR A 123 0.28 -14.15 19.23
CA THR A 123 -0.69 -15.18 18.84
C THR A 123 -1.93 -14.60 18.12
N GLU A 124 -2.02 -13.27 17.99
CA GLU A 124 -3.10 -12.51 17.35
C GLU A 124 -2.50 -11.25 16.68
N PRO A 125 -3.16 -10.63 15.66
CA PRO A 125 -2.62 -9.43 15.01
C PRO A 125 -2.49 -8.28 16.01
N ILE A 126 -1.25 -7.86 16.30
CA ILE A 126 -0.95 -6.77 17.23
C ILE A 126 -0.90 -5.44 16.46
N VAL A 127 -1.66 -4.46 16.97
CA VAL A 127 -1.54 -3.06 16.58
C VAL A 127 -0.29 -2.49 17.25
N THR A 128 0.82 -2.42 16.52
CA THR A 128 2.04 -1.76 16.97
C THR A 128 1.98 -0.29 16.57
N LEU A 129 1.74 0.59 17.55
CA LEU A 129 1.96 2.02 17.38
C LEU A 129 3.46 2.27 17.47
N PHE A 130 4.14 2.40 16.33
CA PHE A 130 5.50 2.91 16.30
C PHE A 130 5.45 4.39 16.70
N GLY A 131 5.81 4.68 17.95
CA GLY A 131 6.23 6.03 18.30
C GLY A 131 7.38 6.39 17.37
N ALA A 132 7.29 7.52 16.68
CA ALA A 132 8.38 8.04 15.88
C ALA A 132 9.65 8.05 16.74
N THR A 133 10.56 7.10 16.50
CA THR A 133 11.95 7.24 16.95
C THR A 133 12.39 8.61 16.45
N GLU A 134 12.97 9.42 17.33
CA GLU A 134 13.53 10.71 16.92
C GLU A 134 14.61 10.46 15.88
N ALA A 135 14.20 10.42 14.61
CA ALA A 135 15.06 10.66 13.48
C ALA A 135 15.68 12.03 13.78
N SER A 136 17.00 12.05 13.92
CA SER A 136 17.77 13.27 14.08
C SER A 136 17.16 14.34 13.18
N ALA A 137 16.58 15.38 13.79
CA ALA A 137 15.58 16.25 13.16
C ALA A 137 16.17 17.03 11.98
N LEU A 138 16.27 16.38 10.83
CA LEU A 138 16.38 17.04 9.55
C LEU A 138 14.99 17.58 9.24
N LEU A 139 14.92 18.87 8.95
CA LEU A 139 13.66 19.50 8.55
C LEU A 139 13.17 18.81 7.27
N PRO A 140 11.88 18.45 7.19
CA PRO A 140 11.33 17.92 5.96
C PRO A 140 11.54 18.92 4.83
N LEU A 141 11.95 18.41 3.67
CA LEU A 141 12.00 19.15 2.43
C LEU A 141 10.58 19.47 1.96
N ALA A 142 10.42 20.57 1.21
CA ALA A 142 9.14 20.97 0.61
C ALA A 142 8.63 19.87 -0.33
N VAL A 143 7.32 19.77 -0.54
CA VAL A 143 6.74 18.85 -1.54
C VAL A 143 7.44 19.07 -2.90
N PRO A 144 7.81 18.02 -3.65
CA PRO A 144 8.52 18.16 -4.92
C PRO A 144 7.75 19.05 -5.90
N GLU A 145 8.45 19.96 -6.55
CA GLU A 145 7.93 20.88 -7.56
C GLU A 145 8.53 20.59 -8.95
N PRO A 146 7.86 20.99 -10.04
CA PRO A 146 8.40 20.81 -11.39
C PRO A 146 9.83 21.38 -11.53
N GLY A 147 10.78 20.51 -11.86
CA GLY A 147 12.20 20.84 -11.98
C GLY A 147 13.06 20.31 -10.83
N ASP A 148 12.46 19.85 -9.74
CA ASP A 148 13.16 19.09 -8.72
C ASP A 148 13.61 17.72 -9.25
N PRO A 149 14.72 17.17 -8.71
CA PRO A 149 15.12 15.81 -9.04
C PRO A 149 14.00 14.82 -8.77
N CYS A 150 13.78 13.87 -9.70
CA CYS A 150 12.80 12.79 -9.56
C CYS A 150 11.31 13.20 -9.66
N TYR A 151 11.00 14.48 -9.91
CA TYR A 151 9.62 14.98 -10.00
C TYR A 151 8.80 14.20 -11.05
N PRO A 152 7.54 13.79 -10.74
CA PRO A 152 6.70 14.19 -9.60
C PRO A 152 6.90 13.39 -8.30
N ALA A 153 7.69 12.33 -8.35
CA ALA A 153 8.10 11.56 -7.17
C ALA A 153 9.22 12.28 -6.41
N VAL A 154 9.72 11.61 -5.37
CA VAL A 154 10.99 11.92 -4.73
C VAL A 154 11.85 10.67 -4.74
N CYS A 155 13.11 10.82 -5.11
CA CYS A 155 14.07 9.72 -5.05
C CYS A 155 14.77 9.79 -3.69
N ILE A 156 14.44 8.86 -2.79
CA ILE A 156 15.10 8.71 -1.50
C ILE A 156 16.11 7.58 -1.57
N ASP A 157 17.23 7.68 -0.85
CA ASP A 157 18.23 6.61 -0.83
C ASP A 157 18.93 6.43 0.52
N ASN A 158 19.43 5.21 0.76
CA ASN A 158 20.23 4.85 1.93
C ASN A 158 21.71 4.54 1.57
N GLY A 159 22.13 4.88 0.34
CA GLY A 159 23.43 4.55 -0.22
C GLY A 159 23.55 3.17 -0.86
N THR A 160 22.56 2.28 -0.70
CA THR A 160 22.50 0.95 -1.35
C THR A 160 21.23 0.79 -2.19
N ILE A 161 20.10 1.20 -1.64
CA ILE A 161 18.79 1.18 -2.28
C ILE A 161 18.34 2.62 -2.53
N LEU A 162 17.75 2.86 -3.70
CA LEU A 162 16.99 4.07 -3.98
C LEU A 162 15.54 3.69 -4.29
N LEU A 163 14.61 4.51 -3.80
CA LEU A 163 13.18 4.39 -4.10
C LEU A 163 12.66 5.69 -4.70
N ALA A 164 11.96 5.60 -5.84
CA ALA A 164 11.20 6.71 -6.40
C ALA A 164 9.77 6.71 -5.83
N VAL A 165 9.55 7.45 -4.73
CA VAL A 165 8.29 7.44 -3.98
C VAL A 165 7.38 8.59 -4.43
N ASN A 166 6.15 8.28 -4.83
CA ASN A 166 5.15 9.29 -5.19
C ASN A 166 4.45 9.87 -3.96
N PRO A 167 3.85 11.08 -4.07
CA PRO A 167 3.06 11.67 -2.99
C PRO A 167 1.91 10.77 -2.49
N THR A 168 1.37 9.90 -3.34
CA THR A 168 0.30 8.94 -3.01
C THR A 168 0.79 7.61 -2.45
N GLY A 169 2.11 7.43 -2.29
CA GLY A 169 2.70 6.31 -1.56
C GLY A 169 2.98 5.04 -2.37
N GLU A 170 2.74 5.05 -3.67
CA GLU A 170 3.25 4.10 -4.67
C GLU A 170 4.66 4.49 -5.16
N LEU A 171 5.38 3.55 -5.74
CA LEU A 171 6.68 3.75 -6.36
C LEU A 171 6.55 4.14 -7.84
N ASN A 172 7.71 4.24 -8.50
CA ASN A 172 7.93 4.51 -9.92
C ASN A 172 7.78 5.98 -10.33
N THR A 173 8.67 6.44 -11.20
CA THR A 173 8.59 7.74 -11.86
C THR A 173 9.13 7.60 -13.28
N SER A 174 8.61 8.41 -14.21
CA SER A 174 9.11 8.42 -15.59
C SER A 174 10.32 9.35 -15.79
N ASN A 175 10.82 9.95 -14.72
CA ASN A 175 11.93 10.89 -14.79
C ASN A 175 12.65 11.03 -13.44
N ALA A 176 13.72 10.26 -13.28
CA ALA A 176 14.61 10.28 -12.14
C ALA A 176 15.81 11.23 -12.32
N ALA A 177 15.80 12.10 -13.35
CA ALA A 177 16.91 13.00 -13.63
C ALA A 177 17.30 13.82 -12.39
N GLY A 178 18.61 13.90 -12.13
CA GLY A 178 19.15 14.56 -10.93
C GLY A 178 19.21 13.68 -9.68
N SER A 179 18.71 12.44 -9.73
CA SER A 179 18.90 11.42 -8.69
C SER A 179 20.11 10.53 -8.97
N LYS A 180 20.35 9.53 -8.09
CA LYS A 180 21.41 8.53 -8.27
C LYS A 180 21.08 7.45 -9.30
N ALA A 181 19.79 7.19 -9.58
CA ALA A 181 19.36 6.28 -10.64
C ALA A 181 19.81 6.75 -12.03
N GLY A 182 19.95 8.09 -12.18
CA GLY A 182 20.30 8.73 -13.44
C GLY A 182 19.07 9.27 -14.17
N PRO A 183 19.21 9.73 -15.43
CA PRO A 183 18.08 10.15 -16.24
C PRO A 183 17.29 8.94 -16.76
N GLY A 184 15.97 9.04 -16.82
CA GLY A 184 15.09 7.97 -17.27
C GLY A 184 14.06 7.63 -16.21
N ASP A 185 13.42 6.47 -16.35
CA ASP A 185 12.48 5.96 -15.37
C ASP A 185 13.26 5.42 -14.15
N ALA A 186 12.65 5.43 -12.97
CA ALA A 186 13.20 4.79 -11.76
C ALA A 186 12.07 4.36 -10.83
N GLY A 187 12.30 3.31 -10.06
CA GLY A 187 11.36 2.65 -9.18
C GLY A 187 12.04 2.18 -7.92
N LEU A 188 12.45 0.90 -7.92
CA LEU A 188 13.32 0.29 -6.93
C LEU A 188 14.69 0.01 -7.56
N ASP A 189 15.68 0.83 -7.22
CA ASP A 189 17.03 0.73 -7.76
C ASP A 189 18.01 0.08 -6.77
N PHE A 190 18.85 -0.82 -7.28
CA PHE A 190 20.04 -1.30 -6.58
C PHE A 190 21.27 -0.50 -7.03
N LEU A 191 21.64 0.50 -6.24
CA LEU A 191 22.71 1.45 -6.58
C LEU A 191 24.08 0.81 -6.90
N PRO A 192 24.49 -0.33 -6.30
CA PRO A 192 25.74 -1.00 -6.66
C PRO A 192 25.81 -1.48 -8.12
N THR A 193 24.68 -1.86 -8.72
CA THR A 193 24.62 -2.25 -10.14
C THR A 193 24.00 -1.16 -11.01
N ASN A 194 23.31 -0.17 -10.41
CA ASN A 194 22.48 0.82 -11.08
C ASN A 194 21.36 0.17 -11.93
N ASN A 195 20.88 -0.98 -11.46
CA ASN A 195 19.76 -1.69 -12.07
C ASN A 195 18.47 -1.31 -11.33
N ASP A 196 17.39 -1.21 -12.09
CA ASP A 196 16.02 -1.05 -11.60
C ASP A 196 15.25 -2.39 -11.66
N ALA A 197 14.11 -2.45 -10.97
CA ALA A 197 13.28 -3.64 -10.87
C ALA A 197 11.79 -3.42 -11.11
N THR A 198 11.29 -2.19 -11.20
CA THR A 198 9.83 -1.95 -11.19
C THR A 198 9.37 -0.87 -12.15
N SER A 199 10.29 -0.10 -12.75
CA SER A 199 9.98 1.03 -13.62
C SER A 199 10.18 0.80 -15.13
N PRO A 200 10.99 -0.18 -15.62
CA PRO A 200 10.96 -0.54 -17.02
C PRO A 200 9.55 -0.91 -17.47
N GLY A 201 9.27 -0.83 -18.79
CA GLY A 201 8.00 -1.25 -19.36
C GLY A 201 6.82 -0.34 -19.02
N CYS A 202 6.29 -0.49 -17.81
CA CYS A 202 5.20 0.29 -17.26
C CYS A 202 5.46 0.69 -15.81
N LEU A 203 4.81 1.76 -15.35
CA LEU A 203 4.91 2.22 -13.96
C LEU A 203 3.93 1.43 -13.07
N CYS A 204 4.01 0.09 -13.15
CA CYS A 204 3.05 -0.88 -12.62
C CYS A 204 3.35 -1.29 -11.17
N GLU A 205 3.68 -0.34 -10.30
CA GLU A 205 3.79 -0.56 -8.85
C GLU A 205 2.62 0.14 -8.17
N GLY A 206 1.91 -0.56 -7.29
CA GLY A 206 0.71 0.00 -6.71
C GLY A 206 0.18 -0.68 -5.47
N TRP A 207 -0.80 -0.01 -4.87
CA TRP A 207 -1.43 -0.43 -3.63
C TRP A 207 -2.89 0.00 -3.56
N GLY A 208 -3.69 -0.69 -2.75
CA GLY A 208 -5.05 -0.27 -2.45
C GLY A 208 -5.57 -0.77 -1.10
N VAL A 209 -6.55 -0.06 -0.55
CA VAL A 209 -7.29 -0.42 0.67
C VAL A 209 -8.78 -0.42 0.37
N ALA A 210 -9.51 -1.38 0.94
CA ALA A 210 -10.95 -1.46 0.76
C ALA A 210 -11.71 -1.91 2.01
N ASP A 211 -12.94 -1.41 2.14
CA ASP A 211 -14.00 -2.01 2.94
C ASP A 211 -14.90 -2.84 2.00
N PRO A 212 -14.85 -4.18 2.04
CA PRO A 212 -15.63 -5.02 1.16
C PRO A 212 -17.14 -4.96 1.43
N ALA A 213 -17.57 -4.55 2.64
CA ALA A 213 -19.00 -4.51 2.97
C ALA A 213 -19.71 -3.32 2.32
N SER A 214 -19.06 -2.15 2.31
CA SER A 214 -19.58 -0.96 1.62
C SER A 214 -19.20 -0.90 0.13
N GLY A 215 -18.15 -1.63 -0.27
CA GLY A 215 -17.57 -1.54 -1.62
C GLY A 215 -16.69 -0.31 -1.83
N VAL A 216 -16.41 0.46 -0.77
CA VAL A 216 -15.49 1.60 -0.83
C VAL A 216 -14.06 1.08 -0.91
N TRP A 217 -13.28 1.68 -1.81
CA TRP A 217 -11.85 1.44 -1.94
C TRP A 217 -11.14 2.71 -2.39
N GLY A 218 -9.83 2.75 -2.19
CA GLY A 218 -8.94 3.72 -2.80
C GLY A 218 -7.53 3.15 -2.90
N GLY A 219 -6.76 3.66 -3.85
CA GLY A 219 -5.43 3.13 -4.14
C GLY A 219 -4.72 3.92 -5.22
N ALA A 220 -3.46 3.58 -5.46
CA ALA A 220 -2.62 4.23 -6.46
C ALA A 220 -1.80 3.19 -7.22
N ASN A 221 -1.64 3.45 -8.51
CA ASN A 221 -0.76 2.77 -9.45
C ASN A 221 -0.64 3.74 -10.65
N LEU A 222 0.58 4.12 -11.04
CA LEU A 222 0.74 5.16 -12.06
C LEU A 222 0.31 4.71 -13.46
N ASP A 223 0.35 3.41 -13.75
CA ASP A 223 -0.11 2.86 -15.03
C ASP A 223 -1.64 2.83 -15.11
N THR A 224 -2.30 2.22 -14.11
CA THR A 224 -3.76 1.97 -14.19
C THR A 224 -4.61 3.10 -13.64
N GLU A 225 -4.16 3.80 -12.59
CA GLU A 225 -4.90 4.87 -11.91
C GLU A 225 -4.40 6.27 -12.28
N GLY A 226 -3.15 6.36 -12.74
CA GLY A 226 -2.49 7.61 -13.08
C GLY A 226 -2.08 8.45 -11.86
N PRO A 227 -1.50 9.64 -12.10
CA PRO A 227 -1.04 10.52 -11.03
C PRO A 227 -2.17 10.92 -10.08
N GLY A 228 -1.96 10.69 -8.78
CA GLY A 228 -2.94 11.00 -7.73
C GLY A 228 -3.88 9.85 -7.36
N GLY A 229 -3.84 8.74 -8.09
CA GLY A 229 -4.59 7.52 -7.78
C GLY A 229 -6.11 7.68 -7.84
N THR A 230 -6.82 6.68 -7.30
CA THR A 230 -8.27 6.60 -7.28
C THR A 230 -8.83 6.76 -5.86
N ASN A 231 -9.82 7.64 -5.72
CA ASN A 231 -10.50 7.97 -4.46
C ASN A 231 -9.57 8.48 -3.35
N LEU A 232 -8.40 9.01 -3.72
CA LEU A 232 -7.42 9.54 -2.78
C LEU A 232 -7.51 11.07 -2.70
N VAL A 233 -7.36 11.57 -1.48
CA VAL A 233 -7.02 12.97 -1.21
C VAL A 233 -5.70 12.99 -0.45
N LEU A 234 -4.68 13.65 -1.02
CA LEU A 234 -3.41 13.84 -0.34
C LEU A 234 -3.62 14.74 0.89
N GLU A 235 -3.37 14.20 2.07
CA GLU A 235 -3.42 14.96 3.33
C GLU A 235 -2.07 15.60 3.62
N SER A 236 -0.98 14.84 3.47
CA SER A 236 0.37 15.37 3.53
C SER A 236 1.39 14.49 2.80
N PHE A 237 2.46 15.12 2.34
CA PHE A 237 3.65 14.43 1.86
C PHE A 237 4.88 15.17 2.39
N THR A 238 5.74 14.45 3.09
CA THR A 238 6.99 14.99 3.63
C THR A 238 8.14 14.05 3.33
N HIS A 239 9.33 14.60 3.16
CA HIS A 239 10.49 13.77 2.81
C HIS A 239 11.81 14.42 3.24
N THR A 240 12.85 13.60 3.29
CA THR A 240 14.25 13.99 3.39
C THR A 240 15.02 13.36 2.24
N ALA A 241 16.36 13.39 2.26
CA ALA A 241 17.16 12.66 1.29
C ALA A 241 17.02 11.13 1.40
N SER A 242 16.62 10.60 2.56
CA SER A 242 16.58 9.16 2.81
C SER A 242 15.24 8.64 3.33
N THR A 243 14.25 9.50 3.56
CA THR A 243 12.94 9.12 4.09
C THR A 243 11.82 9.81 3.35
N ALA A 244 10.66 9.18 3.25
CA ALA A 244 9.44 9.78 2.73
C ALA A 244 8.25 9.35 3.59
N THR A 245 7.25 10.21 3.71
CA THR A 245 5.99 9.89 4.42
C THR A 245 4.84 10.45 3.62
N SER A 246 4.01 9.54 3.09
CA SER A 246 2.76 9.83 2.41
C SER A 246 1.60 9.57 3.38
N VAL A 247 0.70 10.55 3.48
CA VAL A 247 -0.57 10.41 4.20
C VAL A 247 -1.69 10.80 3.24
N VAL A 248 -2.56 9.83 2.95
CA VAL A 248 -3.72 10.01 2.07
C VAL A 248 -5.00 9.64 2.81
N VAL A 249 -6.10 10.28 2.40
CA VAL A 249 -7.44 9.95 2.85
C VAL A 249 -8.20 9.30 1.70
N ILE A 250 -8.73 8.10 1.93
CA ILE A 250 -9.65 7.43 1.00
C ILE A 250 -11.05 7.96 1.28
N GLN A 251 -11.74 8.39 0.22
CA GLN A 251 -13.10 8.91 0.32
C GLN A 251 -14.11 7.99 -0.39
N ASP A 252 -15.35 7.99 0.09
CA ASP A 252 -16.46 7.35 -0.62
C ASP A 252 -16.99 8.22 -1.77
N ALA A 253 -18.02 7.73 -2.47
CA ALA A 253 -18.64 8.42 -3.59
C ALA A 253 -19.28 9.78 -3.23
N GLU A 254 -19.55 10.03 -1.94
CA GLU A 254 -20.04 11.30 -1.42
C GLU A 254 -18.92 12.19 -0.83
N ALA A 255 -17.66 11.87 -1.12
CA ALA A 255 -16.47 12.55 -0.63
C ALA A 255 -16.33 12.54 0.90
N ARG A 256 -16.94 11.55 1.58
CA ARG A 256 -16.77 11.35 3.03
C ARG A 256 -15.52 10.51 3.30
N PRO A 257 -14.71 10.86 4.30
CA PRO A 257 -13.50 10.10 4.63
C PRO A 257 -13.87 8.72 5.20
N VAL A 258 -13.18 7.68 4.70
CA VAL A 258 -13.36 6.29 5.16
C VAL A 258 -12.07 5.76 5.79
N PHE A 259 -10.94 5.91 5.11
CA PHE A 259 -9.65 5.50 5.64
C PHE A 259 -8.65 6.67 5.61
N ARG A 260 -7.77 6.73 6.61
CA ARG A 260 -6.48 7.41 6.47
C ARG A 260 -5.41 6.35 6.32
N VAL A 261 -4.63 6.43 5.25
CA VAL A 261 -3.52 5.51 4.97
C VAL A 261 -2.23 6.29 5.05
N THR A 262 -1.30 5.80 5.86
CA THR A 262 0.05 6.34 5.99
C THR A 262 1.07 5.31 5.51
N HIS A 263 1.94 5.71 4.58
CA HIS A 263 3.13 4.96 4.20
C HIS A 263 4.35 5.76 4.63
N GLN A 264 5.11 5.24 5.59
CA GLN A 264 6.36 5.86 6.06
C GLN A 264 7.56 5.03 5.63
N TYR A 265 8.31 5.53 4.65
CA TYR A 265 9.52 4.95 4.10
C TYR A 265 10.75 5.39 4.90
N VAL A 266 11.47 4.44 5.47
CA VAL A 266 12.72 4.65 6.22
C VAL A 266 13.76 3.58 5.89
N PRO A 267 15.06 3.88 5.91
CA PRO A 267 16.09 2.85 5.79
C PRO A 267 15.95 1.84 6.93
N SER A 268 16.11 0.54 6.63
CA SER A 268 16.17 -0.47 7.69
C SER A 268 17.41 -0.24 8.57
N THR A 269 17.23 -0.36 9.88
CA THR A 269 18.34 -0.28 10.83
C THR A 269 19.09 -1.61 10.97
N ALA A 270 18.47 -2.72 10.51
CA ALA A 270 19.04 -4.05 10.59
C ALA A 270 19.98 -4.38 9.42
N THR A 271 19.76 -3.77 8.26
CA THR A 271 20.56 -4.01 7.04
C THR A 271 20.45 -2.84 6.07
N SER A 272 21.53 -2.53 5.35
CA SER A 272 21.51 -1.52 4.28
C SER A 272 20.78 -1.99 3.02
N ASN A 273 20.55 -3.30 2.88
CA ASN A 273 19.91 -3.89 1.71
C ASN A 273 18.38 -3.68 1.68
N LEU A 274 17.80 -3.06 2.71
CA LEU A 274 16.35 -2.86 2.81
C LEU A 274 15.99 -1.41 3.19
N TYR A 275 14.92 -0.96 2.57
CA TYR A 275 14.00 0.03 3.09
C TYR A 275 12.84 -0.67 3.82
N GLN A 276 12.40 -0.07 4.91
CA GLN A 276 11.21 -0.43 5.64
C GLN A 276 10.11 0.60 5.38
N VAL A 277 8.89 0.14 5.16
CA VAL A 277 7.70 0.97 5.03
C VAL A 277 6.73 0.61 6.15
N ASN A 278 6.55 1.52 7.10
CA ASN A 278 5.51 1.37 8.13
C ASN A 278 4.18 1.78 7.50
N VAL A 279 3.27 0.83 7.34
CA VAL A 279 1.92 1.07 6.82
C VAL A 279 0.96 1.18 8.00
N THR A 280 0.15 2.23 8.00
CA THR A 280 -0.94 2.39 8.98
C THR A 280 -2.23 2.72 8.27
N ILE A 281 -3.30 2.01 8.62
CA ILE A 281 -4.65 2.23 8.10
C ILE A 281 -5.57 2.55 9.28
N GLU A 282 -6.12 3.75 9.30
CA GLU A 282 -7.07 4.24 10.31
C GLU A 282 -8.49 4.26 9.74
N ASN A 283 -9.47 3.83 10.52
CA ASN A 283 -10.89 3.96 10.18
C ASN A 283 -11.41 5.34 10.60
N LEU A 284 -11.77 6.17 9.63
CA LEU A 284 -12.31 7.52 9.83
C LEU A 284 -13.84 7.58 9.92
N THR A 285 -14.50 6.44 9.77
CA THR A 285 -15.96 6.36 9.85
C THR A 285 -16.46 6.34 11.30
N GLY A 286 -17.77 6.50 11.48
CA GLY A 286 -18.41 6.36 12.79
C GLY A 286 -18.76 4.93 13.19
N GLU A 287 -18.46 3.93 12.34
CA GLU A 287 -18.87 2.53 12.53
C GLU A 287 -17.67 1.58 12.39
N THR A 288 -17.79 0.36 12.92
CA THR A 288 -16.73 -0.66 12.75
C THR A 288 -16.71 -1.18 11.31
N ILE A 289 -15.54 -1.17 10.69
CA ILE A 289 -15.30 -1.87 9.41
C ILE A 289 -14.97 -3.32 9.75
N ALA A 290 -15.81 -4.27 9.32
CA ALA A 290 -15.70 -5.66 9.75
C ALA A 290 -14.44 -6.38 9.23
N THR A 291 -13.96 -5.98 8.05
CA THR A 291 -12.77 -6.53 7.41
C THR A 291 -12.11 -5.42 6.62
N VAL A 292 -10.82 -5.21 6.82
CA VAL A 292 -10.04 -4.28 5.99
C VAL A 292 -9.23 -5.11 5.01
N LYS A 293 -9.37 -4.84 3.71
CA LYS A 293 -8.51 -5.44 2.70
C LYS A 293 -7.39 -4.50 2.30
N TYR A 294 -6.20 -5.05 2.08
CA TYR A 294 -5.07 -4.35 1.48
C TYR A 294 -4.54 -5.16 0.30
N ARG A 295 -4.14 -4.50 -0.78
CA ARG A 295 -3.42 -5.10 -1.90
C ARG A 295 -2.10 -4.36 -2.10
N ARG A 296 -1.01 -5.08 -2.33
CA ARG A 296 0.16 -4.56 -3.04
C ARG A 296 0.35 -5.36 -4.32
N VAL A 297 0.71 -4.67 -5.40
CA VAL A 297 1.01 -5.26 -6.70
C VAL A 297 2.25 -4.57 -7.27
N MET A 298 3.12 -5.34 -7.91
CA MET A 298 4.22 -4.81 -8.71
C MET A 298 4.50 -5.71 -9.88
N ASP A 299 4.73 -5.11 -11.03
CA ASP A 299 5.44 -5.75 -12.14
C ASP A 299 6.93 -5.83 -11.81
N TRP A 300 7.51 -7.03 -11.92
CA TRP A 300 8.94 -7.19 -11.72
C TRP A 300 9.60 -7.07 -13.07
N ASP A 301 10.51 -6.12 -13.22
CA ASP A 301 11.23 -5.88 -14.47
C ASP A 301 12.73 -5.90 -14.20
N ILE A 302 13.26 -7.10 -13.97
CA ILE A 302 14.55 -7.26 -13.30
C ILE A 302 15.71 -7.07 -14.27
N GLU A 303 16.33 -5.90 -14.19
CA GLU A 303 17.55 -5.62 -14.93
C GLU A 303 18.72 -6.54 -14.48
N PRO A 304 19.61 -6.95 -15.43
CA PRO A 304 19.74 -6.44 -16.80
C PRO A 304 18.87 -7.19 -17.85
N THR A 305 17.89 -7.99 -17.43
CA THR A 305 17.05 -8.80 -18.32
C THR A 305 15.56 -8.54 -18.07
N ALA A 306 15.16 -7.26 -18.00
CA ALA A 306 13.76 -6.88 -17.87
C ALA A 306 12.84 -7.62 -18.87
N PHE A 307 11.59 -7.85 -18.48
CA PHE A 307 10.58 -8.69 -19.16
C PHE A 307 10.91 -10.18 -19.25
N ASN A 308 11.96 -10.64 -18.57
CA ASN A 308 12.50 -12.01 -18.61
C ASN A 308 13.11 -12.34 -17.25
N GLU A 309 12.32 -12.13 -16.21
CA GLU A 309 12.70 -12.32 -14.82
C GLU A 309 12.19 -13.66 -14.30
N PHE A 310 12.79 -14.07 -13.19
CA PHE A 310 12.35 -15.17 -12.37
C PHE A 310 11.78 -14.62 -11.08
N VAL A 311 10.60 -15.11 -10.71
CA VAL A 311 9.92 -14.71 -9.48
C VAL A 311 9.83 -15.89 -8.53
N THR A 312 10.26 -15.64 -7.30
CA THR A 312 9.98 -16.50 -6.15
C THR A 312 8.95 -15.79 -5.27
N ILE A 313 7.93 -16.51 -4.78
CA ILE A 313 7.00 -16.04 -3.75
C ILE A 313 6.92 -17.08 -2.65
N ASP A 314 7.00 -16.64 -1.39
CA ASP A 314 6.66 -17.45 -0.23
C ASP A 314 5.77 -16.64 0.72
N GLY A 315 4.51 -17.05 0.86
CA GLY A 315 3.54 -16.46 1.79
C GLY A 315 3.72 -16.86 3.25
N GLY A 316 4.63 -17.79 3.54
CA GLY A 316 4.96 -18.23 4.89
C GLY A 316 3.73 -18.74 5.66
N SER A 317 3.59 -18.26 6.89
CA SER A 317 2.47 -18.61 7.79
C SER A 317 1.58 -17.41 8.12
N ALA A 318 1.68 -16.34 7.33
CA ALA A 318 0.98 -15.08 7.56
C ALA A 318 -0.55 -15.26 7.56
N SER A 319 -1.18 -15.17 8.73
CA SER A 319 -2.63 -15.35 8.87
C SER A 319 -3.47 -14.29 8.13
N ALA A 320 -2.92 -13.09 7.91
CA ALA A 320 -3.62 -12.03 7.19
C ALA A 320 -3.47 -12.16 5.66
N LEU A 321 -2.54 -12.97 5.15
CA LEU A 321 -2.35 -13.16 3.72
C LEU A 321 -3.51 -14.02 3.18
N ALA A 322 -4.38 -13.39 2.40
CA ALA A 322 -5.58 -14.01 1.86
C ALA A 322 -5.33 -14.62 0.47
N TYR A 323 -4.45 -14.00 -0.33
CA TYR A 323 -4.09 -14.48 -1.66
C TYR A 323 -2.74 -13.88 -2.10
N SER A 324 -1.97 -14.65 -2.87
CA SER A 324 -0.81 -14.15 -3.59
C SER A 324 -0.72 -14.81 -4.96
N SER A 325 -0.09 -14.11 -5.91
CA SER A 325 0.15 -14.61 -7.26
C SER A 325 1.27 -13.82 -7.93
N ASP A 326 1.57 -14.19 -9.17
CA ASP A 326 2.56 -13.52 -10.01
C ASP A 326 2.00 -12.41 -10.91
N ASP A 327 0.74 -12.01 -10.73
CA ASP A 327 0.11 -11.00 -11.60
C ASP A 327 0.45 -9.58 -11.16
N GLY A 328 1.65 -9.13 -11.56
CA GLY A 328 2.13 -7.76 -11.38
C GLY A 328 1.36 -6.68 -12.15
N PHE A 329 0.52 -7.08 -13.11
CA PHE A 329 -0.29 -6.17 -13.94
C PHE A 329 -1.72 -6.03 -13.43
N ALA A 330 -2.05 -6.70 -12.32
CA ALA A 330 -3.37 -6.64 -11.73
C ALA A 330 -3.72 -5.23 -11.23
N SER A 331 -5.02 -4.93 -11.20
CA SER A 331 -5.51 -3.68 -10.61
C SER A 331 -5.11 -3.59 -9.12
N PRO A 332 -4.72 -2.39 -8.63
CA PRO A 332 -4.44 -2.17 -7.22
C PRO A 332 -5.68 -2.27 -6.33
N ASN A 333 -6.89 -2.35 -6.90
CA ASN A 333 -8.14 -2.46 -6.15
C ASN A 333 -8.29 -3.84 -5.47
N PRO A 334 -8.30 -3.94 -4.13
CA PRO A 334 -8.48 -5.23 -3.43
C PRO A 334 -9.86 -5.89 -3.64
N LEU A 335 -10.81 -5.17 -4.25
CA LEU A 335 -12.14 -5.68 -4.61
C LEU A 335 -12.21 -6.23 -6.04
N ALA A 336 -11.16 -6.07 -6.85
CA ALA A 336 -11.10 -6.62 -8.22
C ALA A 336 -11.08 -8.17 -8.24
N GLY A 337 -10.68 -8.78 -7.12
CA GLY A 337 -10.60 -10.23 -6.97
C GLY A 337 -9.23 -10.79 -7.37
N PRO A 338 -9.03 -12.10 -7.18
CA PRO A 338 -7.78 -12.79 -7.51
C PRO A 338 -7.50 -12.80 -9.01
N SER A 339 -6.22 -12.73 -9.38
CA SER A 339 -5.73 -12.91 -10.75
C SER A 339 -4.29 -13.43 -10.72
N SER A 340 -3.89 -14.18 -11.74
CA SER A 340 -2.56 -14.79 -11.86
C SER A 340 -2.17 -14.87 -13.34
N ILE A 341 -0.87 -14.85 -13.64
CA ILE A 341 -0.36 -15.05 -15.01
C ILE A 341 0.08 -16.49 -15.17
N ARG A 342 0.92 -16.98 -14.25
CA ARG A 342 1.56 -18.29 -14.32
C ARG A 342 1.29 -19.13 -13.08
N PHE A 343 1.25 -18.50 -11.90
CA PHE A 343 1.05 -19.23 -10.64
C PHE A 343 0.29 -18.44 -9.57
N GLU A 344 -0.28 -19.19 -8.64
CA GLU A 344 -0.90 -18.70 -7.42
C GLU A 344 -0.15 -19.26 -6.20
N GLY A 345 -0.08 -18.48 -5.13
CA GLY A 345 0.58 -18.88 -3.90
C GLY A 345 2.10 -18.89 -4.02
N ASN A 346 2.71 -19.93 -3.48
CA ASN A 346 4.17 -20.06 -3.41
C ASN A 346 4.75 -20.62 -4.71
N ALA A 347 5.84 -20.02 -5.18
CA ALA A 347 6.67 -20.53 -6.27
C ALA A 347 8.14 -20.22 -6.00
N VAL A 348 9.03 -20.97 -6.63
CA VAL A 348 10.48 -20.77 -6.56
C VAL A 348 11.00 -20.71 -7.98
N ASP A 349 11.71 -19.64 -8.30
CA ASP A 349 12.32 -19.38 -9.60
C ASP A 349 11.35 -19.72 -10.74
N ASP A 350 10.11 -19.21 -10.71
CA ASP A 350 9.22 -19.34 -11.85
C ASP A 350 9.55 -18.26 -12.89
N GLY A 351 9.78 -18.67 -14.13
CA GLY A 351 10.28 -17.81 -15.19
C GLY A 351 11.12 -18.57 -16.24
N PRO A 352 11.77 -17.87 -17.19
CA PRO A 352 11.68 -16.43 -17.37
C PRO A 352 10.36 -16.05 -18.06
N ALA A 353 9.71 -15.01 -17.57
CA ALA A 353 8.57 -14.39 -18.23
C ALA A 353 8.56 -12.89 -17.91
N ASP A 354 7.53 -12.20 -18.38
CA ASP A 354 7.16 -10.83 -18.01
C ASP A 354 6.01 -10.95 -16.99
N HIS A 355 6.32 -10.79 -15.71
CA HIS A 355 5.40 -11.00 -14.59
C HIS A 355 5.93 -10.39 -13.29
N GLY A 356 5.16 -10.46 -12.22
CA GLY A 356 5.48 -9.74 -11.00
C GLY A 356 5.02 -10.43 -9.75
N ALA A 357 4.49 -9.64 -8.83
CA ALA A 357 3.93 -10.14 -7.58
C ALA A 357 2.68 -9.37 -7.17
N LEU A 358 1.69 -10.09 -6.67
CA LEU A 358 0.50 -9.56 -6.03
C LEU A 358 0.32 -10.21 -4.67
N PHE A 359 -0.01 -9.39 -3.67
CA PHE A 359 -0.37 -9.84 -2.33
C PHE A 359 -1.65 -9.16 -1.87
N ASP A 360 -2.66 -9.96 -1.57
CA ASP A 360 -3.92 -9.54 -0.95
C ASP A 360 -3.94 -9.94 0.52
N PHE A 361 -4.21 -8.97 1.38
CA PHE A 361 -4.41 -9.18 2.80
C PHE A 361 -5.85 -8.94 3.18
N ALA A 362 -6.35 -9.77 4.11
CA ALA A 362 -7.62 -9.58 4.77
C ALA A 362 -7.39 -9.49 6.28
N PHE A 363 -7.50 -8.27 6.82
CA PHE A 363 -7.37 -8.01 8.24
C PHE A 363 -8.71 -8.09 8.94
N GLY A 364 -8.67 -8.26 10.26
CA GLY A 364 -9.85 -8.31 11.12
C GLY A 364 -10.61 -6.98 11.24
N PRO A 365 -11.59 -6.91 12.17
CA PRO A 365 -12.42 -5.72 12.34
C PRO A 365 -11.61 -4.52 12.83
N LEU A 366 -11.89 -3.35 12.26
CA LEU A 366 -11.29 -2.07 12.60
C LEU A 366 -12.36 -1.11 13.11
N GLY A 367 -12.36 -0.84 14.42
CA GLY A 367 -13.34 0.05 15.06
C GLY A 367 -13.21 1.53 14.65
N PRO A 368 -14.20 2.38 14.96
CA PRO A 368 -14.14 3.82 14.68
C PRO A 368 -12.92 4.48 15.32
N GLY A 369 -12.12 5.21 14.53
CA GLY A 369 -10.89 5.87 14.98
C GLY A 369 -9.75 4.93 15.37
N ALA A 370 -9.92 3.61 15.22
CA ALA A 370 -8.84 2.65 15.43
C ALA A 370 -7.95 2.56 14.19
N SER A 371 -6.70 2.16 14.41
CA SER A 371 -5.73 1.90 13.35
C SER A 371 -5.19 0.48 13.43
N LEU A 372 -4.88 -0.10 12.28
CA LEU A 372 -4.03 -1.29 12.16
C LEU A 372 -2.74 -0.92 11.44
N GLY A 373 -1.67 -1.66 11.71
CA GLY A 373 -0.38 -1.42 11.08
C GLY A 373 0.42 -2.68 10.83
N PHE A 374 1.15 -2.68 9.73
CA PHE A 374 2.05 -3.76 9.29
C PHE A 374 3.24 -3.14 8.56
N VAL A 375 4.20 -3.97 8.21
CA VAL A 375 5.46 -3.53 7.60
C VAL A 375 5.60 -4.12 6.22
N ILE A 376 6.07 -3.29 5.29
CA ILE A 376 6.54 -3.70 3.97
C ILE A 376 8.05 -3.46 3.91
N PHE A 377 8.78 -4.31 3.19
CA PHE A 377 10.19 -4.10 2.90
C PHE A 377 10.41 -4.06 1.39
N TYR A 378 11.17 -3.07 0.94
CA TYR A 378 11.69 -2.99 -0.42
C TYR A 378 13.21 -3.06 -0.36
N GLY A 379 13.84 -3.74 -1.29
CA GLY A 379 15.28 -3.69 -1.37
C GLY A 379 15.89 -4.60 -2.40
N ALA A 380 17.19 -4.81 -2.26
CA ALA A 380 17.98 -5.64 -3.14
C ALA A 380 19.29 -6.04 -2.47
N ALA A 381 19.87 -7.13 -2.93
CA ALA A 381 21.20 -7.58 -2.52
C ALA A 381 21.98 -8.11 -3.74
N ALA A 382 23.29 -8.31 -3.58
CA ALA A 382 24.15 -8.74 -4.69
C ALA A 382 23.88 -10.18 -5.18
N ASN A 383 23.17 -10.97 -4.38
CA ASN A 383 22.80 -12.36 -4.65
C ASN A 383 21.64 -12.79 -3.73
N GLU A 384 21.08 -13.97 -4.01
CA GLU A 384 19.93 -14.48 -3.26
C GLU A 384 20.26 -14.78 -1.79
N ALA A 385 21.46 -15.28 -1.51
CA ALA A 385 21.87 -15.60 -0.14
C ALA A 385 21.92 -14.35 0.74
N GLU A 386 22.44 -13.23 0.21
CA GLU A 386 22.41 -11.93 0.90
C GLU A 386 21.00 -11.36 1.03
N ALA A 387 20.13 -11.60 0.05
CA ALA A 387 18.71 -11.22 0.13
C ALA A 387 17.98 -11.97 1.25
N ARG A 388 18.20 -13.29 1.36
CA ARG A 388 17.66 -14.11 2.46
C ARG A 388 18.21 -13.66 3.82
N ALA A 389 19.49 -13.32 3.91
CA ALA A 389 20.08 -12.79 5.14
C ALA A 389 19.47 -11.43 5.54
N ALA A 390 19.18 -10.56 4.56
CA ALA A 390 18.50 -9.29 4.80
C ALA A 390 17.07 -9.50 5.33
N LEU A 391 16.33 -10.46 4.76
CA LEU A 391 14.98 -10.81 5.22
C LEU A 391 14.96 -11.49 6.60
N ALA A 392 15.94 -12.34 6.90
CA ALA A 392 16.12 -12.91 8.24
C ALA A 392 16.29 -11.81 9.28
N ALA A 393 17.18 -10.85 9.01
CA ALA A 393 17.52 -9.76 9.93
C ALA A 393 16.32 -8.87 10.33
N VAL A 394 15.25 -8.86 9.52
CA VAL A 394 14.02 -8.10 9.80
C VAL A 394 12.83 -8.99 10.16
N GLY A 395 13.02 -10.31 10.20
CA GLY A 395 11.97 -11.28 10.54
C GLY A 395 10.81 -11.30 9.55
N ALA A 396 11.08 -11.19 8.24
CA ALA A 396 10.02 -11.18 7.22
C ALA A 396 9.15 -12.45 7.25
N GLU A 397 7.83 -12.26 7.12
CA GLU A 397 6.79 -13.30 7.27
C GLU A 397 6.22 -13.78 5.94
N ALA A 398 6.34 -12.95 4.88
CA ALA A 398 6.00 -13.26 3.50
C ALA A 398 6.93 -12.46 2.58
N TYR A 399 7.29 -12.98 1.40
CA TYR A 399 8.15 -12.26 0.46
C TYR A 399 7.95 -12.66 -1.00
N SER A 400 8.46 -11.79 -1.89
CA SER A 400 8.77 -12.07 -3.27
C SER A 400 10.22 -11.68 -3.57
N PHE A 401 10.93 -12.51 -4.35
CA PHE A 401 12.18 -12.13 -4.99
C PHE A 401 11.96 -11.98 -6.49
N GLY A 402 12.62 -10.98 -7.06
CA GLY A 402 12.80 -10.82 -8.50
C GLY A 402 14.28 -11.00 -8.87
N GLN A 403 14.54 -11.89 -9.83
CA GLN A 403 15.89 -12.24 -10.27
C GLN A 403 16.01 -12.21 -11.79
N THR A 404 17.19 -11.85 -12.29
CA THR A 404 17.48 -11.88 -13.73
C THR A 404 17.49 -13.32 -14.27
N SER A 405 17.13 -13.48 -15.54
CA SER A 405 17.23 -14.78 -16.24
C SER A 405 18.65 -15.30 -16.46
N SER A 406 19.67 -14.48 -16.21
CA SER A 406 21.06 -14.89 -16.39
C SER A 406 21.60 -15.78 -15.28
N ASP A 407 21.05 -15.71 -14.07
CA ASP A 407 21.43 -16.53 -12.91
C ASP A 407 20.26 -16.60 -11.89
N PRO A 408 19.15 -17.28 -12.22
CA PRO A 408 17.97 -17.29 -11.36
C PRO A 408 18.23 -17.91 -9.99
N SER A 409 18.96 -19.02 -9.90
CA SER A 409 19.18 -19.69 -8.62
C SER A 409 20.30 -19.09 -7.76
N GLY A 410 21.23 -18.34 -8.36
CA GLY A 410 22.26 -17.60 -7.62
C GLY A 410 21.85 -16.17 -7.29
N GLY A 411 20.96 -15.59 -8.10
CA GLY A 411 20.45 -14.25 -7.95
C GLY A 411 21.46 -13.16 -8.27
N THR A 412 22.52 -13.45 -9.04
CA THR A 412 23.51 -12.44 -9.45
C THR A 412 23.09 -11.76 -10.76
N PRO A 413 23.45 -10.48 -10.98
CA PRO A 413 24.22 -9.59 -10.11
C PRO A 413 23.38 -8.90 -9.02
N ASN A 414 22.07 -9.12 -9.02
CA ASN A 414 21.14 -8.57 -8.03
C ASN A 414 19.93 -9.48 -7.83
N THR A 415 19.54 -9.64 -6.57
CA THR A 415 18.23 -10.18 -6.18
C THR A 415 17.44 -9.05 -5.56
N PHE A 416 16.35 -8.66 -6.20
CA PHE A 416 15.42 -7.68 -5.67
C PHE A 416 14.45 -8.33 -4.69
N ILE A 417 14.01 -7.54 -3.72
CA ILE A 417 13.33 -7.99 -2.52
C ILE A 417 12.07 -7.15 -2.33
N PHE A 418 10.95 -7.85 -2.20
CA PHE A 418 9.72 -7.29 -1.66
C PHE A 418 9.19 -8.20 -0.56
N ALA A 419 8.88 -7.67 0.62
CA ALA A 419 8.48 -8.53 1.75
C ALA A 419 7.54 -7.84 2.74
N PHE A 420 6.96 -8.63 3.64
CA PHE A 420 6.04 -8.17 4.66
C PHE A 420 6.46 -8.67 6.04
N GLY A 421 6.13 -7.89 7.07
CA GLY A 421 6.23 -8.27 8.47
C GLY A 421 5.05 -7.74 9.27
N ASN A 422 4.77 -8.34 10.43
CA ASN A 422 3.60 -8.07 11.26
C ASN A 422 2.27 -8.30 10.50
N VAL A 423 2.20 -9.37 9.71
CA VAL A 423 1.01 -9.83 8.99
C VAL A 423 0.45 -11.14 9.57
N GLY A 424 0.90 -11.48 10.79
CA GLY A 424 0.39 -12.58 11.60
C GLY A 424 1.00 -13.93 11.24
N GLY A 425 2.25 -13.95 10.80
CA GLY A 425 3.05 -15.15 10.54
C GLY A 425 4.30 -15.23 11.42
N ALA A 426 4.98 -16.38 11.36
CA ALA A 426 6.34 -16.51 11.86
C ALA A 426 7.36 -16.06 10.79
N PRO A 427 8.57 -15.61 11.19
CA PRO A 427 9.65 -15.33 10.25
C PRO A 427 9.95 -16.51 9.34
N ILE A 428 10.07 -16.26 8.03
CA ILE A 428 10.37 -17.31 7.03
C ILE A 428 11.83 -17.76 7.14
N PHE A 429 12.74 -16.82 7.38
CA PHE A 429 14.15 -17.13 7.57
C PHE A 429 14.51 -17.05 9.05
N PRO A 430 14.99 -18.16 9.66
CA PRO A 430 15.47 -18.11 11.03
C PRO A 430 16.73 -17.27 11.11
N ASN A 431 16.85 -16.46 12.16
CA ASN A 431 18.08 -15.75 12.45
C ASN A 431 19.19 -16.77 12.80
N GLU A 432 20.25 -16.82 11.99
CA GLU A 432 21.45 -17.59 12.33
C GLU A 432 22.14 -16.95 13.55
N GLY A 433 21.67 -17.31 14.75
CA GLY A 433 22.13 -16.73 16.01
C GLY A 433 21.17 -16.96 17.18
N GLU A 434 19.91 -17.29 16.91
CA GLU A 434 18.96 -17.66 17.94
C GLU A 434 18.89 -19.18 18.05
N GLU A 435 19.65 -19.76 18.99
CA GLU A 435 19.43 -21.15 19.41
C GLU A 435 17.95 -21.28 19.78
N PRO A 436 17.21 -22.27 19.24
CA PRO A 436 15.79 -22.41 19.56
C PRO A 436 15.67 -22.47 21.08
N ALA A 437 14.96 -21.50 21.66
CA ALA A 437 14.77 -21.43 23.10
C ALA A 437 14.31 -22.81 23.57
N ALA A 438 15.14 -23.46 24.41
CA ALA A 438 14.76 -24.72 25.01
C ALA A 438 13.36 -24.55 25.62
N PRO A 439 12.42 -25.49 25.40
CA PRO A 439 11.05 -25.31 25.85
C PRO A 439 11.06 -24.96 27.34
N ALA A 440 10.49 -23.80 27.66
CA ALA A 440 10.37 -23.35 29.03
C ALA A 440 9.78 -24.50 29.87
N PRO A 441 10.36 -24.85 31.02
CA PRO A 441 9.80 -25.89 31.85
C PRO A 441 8.36 -25.50 32.19
N ALA A 442 7.43 -26.40 31.90
CA ALA A 442 6.02 -26.21 32.17
C ALA A 442 5.83 -25.65 33.59
N PRO A 443 5.01 -24.60 33.79
CA PRO A 443 4.79 -24.05 35.10
C PRO A 443 4.29 -25.17 36.02
N ALA A 444 5.03 -25.39 37.12
CA ALA A 444 4.62 -26.34 38.13
C ALA A 444 3.22 -25.95 38.63
N ALA A 445 2.28 -26.89 38.55
CA ALA A 445 0.92 -26.71 39.02
C ALA A 445 0.93 -26.21 40.48
N ALA A 446 0.53 -24.96 40.70
CA ALA A 446 0.29 -24.45 42.03
C ALA A 446 -0.91 -25.20 42.63
N PRO A 447 -0.84 -25.69 43.88
CA PRO A 447 -1.95 -26.38 44.52
C PRO A 447 -3.11 -25.40 44.76
N ALA A 448 -4.32 -25.85 44.46
CA ALA A 448 -5.55 -25.10 44.69
C ALA A 448 -5.66 -24.65 46.17
N ALA A 449 -5.75 -23.34 46.39
CA ALA A 449 -6.05 -22.78 47.70
C ALA A 449 -7.54 -22.99 48.00
N SER A 450 -7.82 -23.76 49.05
CA SER A 450 -9.16 -23.97 49.61
C SER A 450 -9.71 -22.67 50.22
N VAL A 451 -10.90 -22.26 49.80
CA VAL A 451 -11.68 -21.18 50.41
C VAL A 451 -12.15 -21.64 51.80
N VAL A 452 -11.74 -20.94 52.85
CA VAL A 452 -12.31 -21.07 54.20
C VAL A 452 -13.24 -19.88 54.43
N VAL A 453 -14.53 -20.18 54.57
CA VAL A 453 -15.58 -19.26 55.02
C VAL A 453 -15.45 -19.10 56.54
N ALA A 454 -15.45 -17.87 57.04
CA ALA A 454 -15.62 -17.58 58.47
C ALA A 454 -16.97 -16.87 58.68
N ASP A 455 -17.79 -17.49 59.53
CA ASP A 455 -19.16 -17.16 59.89
C ASP A 455 -19.25 -16.05 60.96
N LEU A 456 -20.43 -15.45 61.09
CA LEU A 456 -20.73 -14.15 61.73
C LEU A 456 -21.05 -14.17 63.26
N GLU A 457 -20.70 -13.05 63.94
CA GLU A 457 -21.42 -12.28 65.00
C GLU A 457 -21.61 -12.80 66.48
N PRO A 458 -22.07 -11.98 67.49
CA PRO A 458 -22.29 -10.50 67.63
C PRO A 458 -21.92 -9.83 69.02
N ALA A 459 -22.25 -8.53 69.15
CA ALA A 459 -22.64 -7.72 70.35
C ALA A 459 -21.56 -6.83 71.05
N ALA A 460 -21.79 -5.60 71.55
CA ALA A 460 -22.92 -4.64 71.51
C ALA A 460 -22.49 -3.24 72.06
N VAL A 461 -23.03 -2.19 71.42
CA VAL A 461 -23.63 -0.91 71.92
C VAL A 461 -22.95 -0.05 73.01
N SER A 462 -22.70 1.24 72.70
CA SER A 462 -23.32 2.46 73.29
C SER A 462 -22.51 3.70 72.89
N GLY A 463 -23.06 4.87 72.55
CA GLY A 463 -24.44 5.34 72.50
C GLY A 463 -24.51 6.74 71.84
N ASP A 464 -25.76 7.18 71.63
CA ASP A 464 -26.24 8.55 71.38
C ASP A 464 -25.76 9.29 70.10
N GLU A 465 -26.58 9.97 69.30
CA GLU A 465 -28.01 10.29 69.37
C GLU A 465 -28.52 10.61 67.94
N LEU A 466 -29.81 10.38 67.76
CA LEU A 466 -30.75 10.62 66.66
C LEU A 466 -30.65 12.04 66.03
N ALA A 467 -31.15 12.42 64.86
CA ALA A 467 -31.82 11.80 63.72
C ALA A 467 -32.06 12.91 62.66
N SER A 468 -32.60 12.49 61.51
CA SER A 468 -33.68 13.17 60.77
C SER A 468 -33.34 14.18 59.68
N THR A 469 -33.50 13.69 58.45
CA THR A 469 -34.35 14.23 57.36
C THR A 469 -34.41 15.74 57.12
N GLY A 470 -34.19 16.11 55.86
CA GLY A 470 -35.11 17.03 55.17
C GLY A 470 -34.50 18.36 54.73
N ALA A 471 -34.72 18.61 53.45
CA ALA A 471 -34.79 19.88 52.72
C ALA A 471 -34.67 21.21 53.48
N GLU A 472 -34.02 22.16 52.78
CA GLU A 472 -34.02 23.63 52.91
C GLU A 472 -35.41 24.25 53.29
N PRO A 473 -35.58 25.56 53.67
CA PRO A 473 -34.72 26.73 53.44
C PRO A 473 -34.70 27.85 54.54
N ALA A 474 -34.03 28.97 54.21
CA ALA A 474 -34.38 30.38 54.50
C ALA A 474 -33.51 31.23 55.48
N GLY A 475 -33.11 32.40 54.95
CA GLY A 475 -32.73 33.64 55.66
C GLY A 475 -31.22 33.81 55.88
N GLY A 476 -30.51 34.85 55.43
CA GLY A 476 -30.85 36.19 54.97
C GLY A 476 -29.76 37.16 55.49
N LEU A 477 -29.52 38.28 54.78
CA LEU A 477 -28.55 39.40 55.00
C LEU A 477 -27.23 39.24 54.21
N LEU A 478 -26.73 40.18 53.38
CA LEU A 478 -27.05 41.60 53.18
C LEU A 478 -26.42 42.10 51.84
N ALA A 479 -27.18 42.90 51.08
CA ALA A 479 -26.81 43.98 50.13
C ALA A 479 -25.90 43.71 48.89
N ALA A 480 -25.98 44.41 47.76
CA ALA A 480 -26.98 45.25 47.09
C ALA A 480 -26.35 45.73 45.76
N ALA A 481 -27.07 45.63 44.63
CA ALA A 481 -27.02 46.49 43.43
C ALA A 481 -27.96 45.90 42.35
N LEU A 482 -29.27 46.24 42.38
CA LEU A 482 -29.95 47.21 41.48
C LEU A 482 -29.87 46.79 40.00
N LEU A 483 -30.89 46.08 39.47
CA LEU A 483 -32.14 46.58 38.84
C LEU A 483 -31.88 47.32 37.51
N ALA A 484 -32.46 46.91 36.37
CA ALA A 484 -33.90 47.02 36.14
C ALA A 484 -34.44 46.10 35.01
N PHE A 485 -35.52 45.40 35.37
CA PHE A 485 -36.77 45.05 34.66
C PHE A 485 -36.73 44.60 33.19
N ALA A 486 -37.03 43.32 32.86
CA ALA A 486 -38.32 42.61 32.97
C ALA A 486 -39.41 43.27 32.10
N GLY A 487 -39.92 42.62 31.07
CA GLY A 487 -40.78 41.43 31.14
C GLY A 487 -42.11 41.82 30.46
N ILE A 488 -43.01 40.99 29.94
CA ILE A 488 -43.44 39.60 30.13
C ILE A 488 -44.23 39.29 28.83
N GLY A 489 -44.04 38.12 28.19
CA GLY A 489 -44.91 36.93 28.33
C GLY A 489 -46.16 37.03 27.43
N LEU A 490 -46.17 36.34 26.29
CA LEU A 490 -46.62 34.95 26.07
C LEU A 490 -48.15 34.74 26.09
N VAL A 491 -48.55 33.83 25.20
CA VAL A 491 -49.83 33.11 25.10
C VAL A 491 -50.91 33.77 24.22
N THR A 492 -51.12 33.24 23.02
CA THR A 492 -52.29 32.39 22.74
C THR A 492 -52.25 31.79 21.34
N THR A 493 -52.71 30.55 21.31
CA THR A 493 -52.89 29.63 20.20
C THR A 493 -53.94 30.05 19.18
N ALA A 494 -53.67 29.67 17.93
CA ALA A 494 -54.60 29.11 16.96
C ALA A 494 -55.76 29.96 16.36
N ALA A 495 -55.83 29.81 15.04
CA ALA A 495 -57.02 29.80 14.18
C ALA A 495 -57.27 31.03 13.28
N LEU A 496 -57.54 30.67 12.02
CA LEU A 496 -58.32 31.37 11.00
C LEU A 496 -57.57 32.19 9.93
N ARG A 497 -57.17 31.46 8.88
CA ARG A 497 -57.76 31.53 7.52
C ARG A 497 -58.10 32.94 6.97
N ARG A 498 -57.45 33.23 5.83
CA ARG A 498 -57.90 34.02 4.66
C ARG A 498 -58.05 35.55 4.80
N ARG A 499 -57.23 36.27 4.02
CA ARG A 499 -57.60 37.00 2.77
C ARG A 499 -56.34 37.71 2.24
N ARG A 500 -55.89 37.38 1.02
CA ARG A 500 -56.05 38.18 -0.21
C ARG A 500 -55.47 39.60 -0.12
N ALA A 501 -54.27 39.78 -0.66
CA ALA A 501 -54.01 40.56 -1.86
C ALA A 501 -52.77 39.97 -2.54
#